data_AF-A0A662SBA2-F1
#
_entry.id   AF-A0A662SBA2-F1
#
_cell.length_a   1.000
_cell.length_b   1.000
_cell.length_c   1.000
_cell.angle_alpha   90.00
_cell.angle_beta   90.00
_cell.angle_gamma   90.00
#
_symmetry.space_group_name_H-M   'P 1'
#
loop_
_entity.id
_entity.type
_entity.pdbx_description
1 polymer ?
#
loop_
_entity_poly.entity_id
_entity_poly.type
_entity_poly.pdbx_seq_one_letter_code
_entity_poly.pdbx_strand_id
1 'polypeptide(L)'
;MNGLISENFKIVKGLAYSADVNNGDPASDIINMGTCAKAIALCVQNSGTTGTATITAEACSDFSGSDAEAIAFISREVPDGASDTMSEIVQATVAGITTTAGEDVIKTVEVISRDMPEGKPYLRIQLTEVVNAPVAGGITFLLDSSIKSENIPTAIA
;
A
#
# COMPACT_ATOMS: atom_id res chain seq x y z
N MET A 1 -26.48 7.82 17.30
CA MET A 1 -26.20 7.81 15.85
C MET A 1 -24.86 7.13 15.68
N ASN A 2 -24.80 6.01 14.97
CA ASN A 2 -23.51 5.43 14.59
C ASN A 2 -22.89 6.38 13.58
N GLY A 3 -21.66 6.85 13.83
CA GLY A 3 -20.95 7.77 12.94
C GLY A 3 -20.77 7.19 11.54
N LEU A 4 -20.41 8.04 10.57
CA LEU A 4 -20.14 7.60 9.21
C LEU A 4 -18.91 6.68 9.21
N ILE A 5 -18.90 5.62 8.40
CA ILE A 5 -17.75 4.73 8.27
C ILE A 5 -16.49 5.51 7.85
N SER A 6 -16.65 6.52 7.00
CA SER A 6 -15.58 7.41 6.54
C SER A 6 -14.99 8.32 7.63
N GLU A 7 -15.58 8.38 8.82
CA GLU A 7 -15.01 9.09 9.97
C GLU A 7 -14.03 8.21 10.77
N ASN A 8 -14.04 6.88 10.54
CA ASN A 8 -13.20 5.90 11.24
C ASN A 8 -11.84 5.67 10.56
N PHE A 9 -11.63 6.23 9.37
CA PHE A 9 -10.33 6.19 8.70
C PHE A 9 -10.11 7.42 7.83
N LYS A 10 -8.83 7.76 7.62
CA LYS A 10 -8.40 8.78 6.68
C LYS A 10 -8.00 8.12 5.36
N ILE A 11 -8.53 8.63 4.25
CA ILE A 11 -8.15 8.19 2.90
C ILE A 11 -7.01 9.09 2.42
N VAL A 12 -5.92 8.48 1.94
CA VAL A 12 -4.75 9.19 1.41
C VAL A 12 -4.39 8.60 0.05
N LYS A 13 -4.06 9.45 -0.91
CA LYS A 13 -3.54 8.99 -2.21
C LYS A 13 -2.16 8.37 -1.98
N GLY A 14 -1.89 7.22 -2.59
CA GLY A 14 -0.59 6.56 -2.53
C GLY A 14 0.15 6.70 -3.85
N LEU A 15 -0.37 6.06 -4.90
CA LEU A 15 0.16 6.16 -6.25
C LEU A 15 -1.01 6.44 -7.17
N ALA A 16 -0.91 7.51 -7.96
CA ALA A 16 -1.97 7.90 -8.88
C ALA A 16 -2.25 6.78 -9.87
N TYR A 17 -3.52 6.68 -10.31
CA TYR A 17 -3.87 5.69 -11.31
C TYR A 17 -3.09 5.93 -12.61
N SER A 18 -2.47 4.87 -13.14
CA SER A 18 -1.70 4.87 -14.38
C SER A 18 -2.17 3.73 -15.27
N ALA A 19 -2.01 3.89 -16.59
CA ALA A 19 -2.16 2.78 -17.54
C ALA A 19 -1.03 1.75 -17.44
N ASP A 20 0.09 2.16 -16.82
CA ASP A 20 1.22 1.31 -16.49
C ASP A 20 1.78 1.74 -15.13
N VAL A 21 1.28 1.09 -14.07
CA VAL A 21 1.56 1.43 -12.67
C VAL A 21 2.88 0.85 -12.18
N ASN A 22 3.44 -0.15 -12.88
CA ASN A 22 4.70 -0.79 -12.48
C ASN A 22 5.91 -0.20 -13.21
N ASN A 23 5.69 0.58 -14.26
CA ASN A 23 6.76 1.15 -15.08
C ASN A 23 7.74 2.00 -14.25
N GLY A 24 9.02 1.64 -14.31
CA GLY A 24 10.09 2.37 -13.65
C GLY A 24 10.19 2.11 -12.15
N ASP A 25 9.62 1.01 -11.66
CA ASP A 25 9.66 0.60 -10.25
C ASP A 25 9.22 1.72 -9.30
N PRO A 26 7.98 2.23 -9.40
CA PRO A 26 7.58 3.40 -8.63
C PRO A 26 7.36 3.06 -7.15
N ALA A 27 7.72 4.03 -6.31
CA ALA A 27 7.26 4.11 -4.93
C ALA A 27 5.95 4.88 -4.83
N SER A 28 5.11 4.54 -3.86
CA SER A 28 3.97 5.36 -3.47
C SER A 28 4.42 6.62 -2.72
N ASP A 29 3.47 7.54 -2.54
CA ASP A 29 3.52 8.56 -1.51
C ASP A 29 3.78 7.95 -0.13
N ILE A 30 4.36 8.76 0.74
CA ILE A 30 4.83 8.37 2.06
C ILE A 30 3.84 8.83 3.13
N ILE A 31 3.48 7.95 4.05
CA ILE A 31 2.57 8.22 5.17
C ILE A 31 3.29 8.11 6.52
N ASN A 32 2.85 8.89 7.51
CA ASN A 32 3.41 8.83 8.86
C ASN A 32 2.65 7.79 9.71
N MET A 33 3.31 6.69 10.06
CA MET A 33 2.76 5.65 10.94
C MET A 33 2.78 6.06 12.41
N GLY A 34 3.53 7.08 12.80
CA GLY A 34 3.46 7.67 14.15
C GLY A 34 2.12 8.36 14.43
N THR A 35 1.32 8.64 13.39
CA THR A 35 0.00 9.29 13.51
C THR A 35 -1.17 8.34 13.28
N CYS A 36 -0.95 7.03 13.15
CA CYS A 36 -2.04 6.05 13.04
C CYS A 36 -1.63 4.70 13.66
N ALA A 37 -2.58 3.93 14.18
CA ALA A 37 -2.25 2.60 14.72
C ALA A 37 -1.99 1.58 13.60
N LYS A 38 -2.67 1.77 12.46
CA LYS A 38 -2.65 0.87 11.31
C LYS A 38 -2.85 1.64 10.02
N ALA A 39 -2.24 1.13 8.95
CA ALA A 39 -2.46 1.58 7.60
C ALA A 39 -2.71 0.38 6.69
N ILE A 40 -3.65 0.52 5.77
CA ILE A 40 -3.90 -0.45 4.69
C ILE A 40 -3.66 0.26 3.36
N ALA A 41 -2.70 -0.23 2.57
CA ALA A 41 -2.61 0.12 1.16
C ALA A 41 -3.53 -0.79 0.34
N LEU A 42 -4.41 -0.19 -0.45
CA LEU A 42 -5.18 -0.85 -1.49
C LEU A 42 -4.42 -0.70 -2.81
N CYS A 43 -3.76 -1.77 -3.24
CA CYS A 43 -3.08 -1.86 -4.52
C CYS A 43 -4.06 -2.44 -5.54
N VAL A 44 -4.59 -1.59 -6.41
CA VAL A 44 -5.58 -1.96 -7.42
C VAL A 44 -4.88 -2.27 -8.73
N GLN A 45 -5.17 -3.44 -9.29
CA GLN A 45 -4.76 -3.88 -10.61
C GLN A 45 -6.04 -4.09 -11.44
N ASN A 46 -6.34 -3.12 -12.30
CA ASN A 46 -7.56 -3.11 -13.10
C ASN A 46 -7.37 -3.83 -14.45
N SER A 47 -6.15 -3.85 -14.97
CA SER A 47 -5.76 -4.67 -16.13
C SER A 47 -4.30 -5.10 -16.01
N GLY A 48 -3.89 -6.16 -16.71
CA GLY A 48 -2.50 -6.63 -16.63
C GLY A 48 -2.37 -8.14 -16.85
N THR A 49 -2.64 -8.59 -18.07
CA THR A 49 -2.69 -10.04 -18.41
C THR A 49 -1.37 -10.78 -18.24
N THR A 50 -0.23 -10.08 -18.27
CA THR A 50 1.10 -10.67 -18.09
C THR A 50 2.00 -9.91 -17.12
N GLY A 51 1.74 -8.61 -16.93
CA GLY A 51 2.58 -7.75 -16.10
C GLY A 51 2.49 -8.14 -14.63
N THR A 52 3.64 -8.14 -13.94
CA THR A 52 3.72 -8.46 -12.51
C THR A 52 4.76 -7.58 -11.83
N ALA A 53 4.55 -7.31 -10.55
CA ALA A 53 5.50 -6.60 -9.71
C ALA A 53 5.57 -7.22 -8.32
N THR A 54 6.72 -7.13 -7.68
CA THR A 54 6.87 -7.39 -6.25
C THR A 54 6.46 -6.15 -5.48
N ILE A 55 5.48 -6.32 -4.60
CA ILE A 55 5.05 -5.29 -3.65
C ILE A 55 5.81 -5.46 -2.36
N THR A 56 6.52 -4.42 -1.95
CA THR A 56 7.17 -4.34 -0.63
C THR A 56 6.60 -3.17 0.16
N ALA A 57 6.51 -3.34 1.48
CA ALA A 57 6.26 -2.26 2.42
C ALA A 57 7.62 -1.80 2.95
N GLU A 58 7.90 -0.51 2.90
CA GLU A 58 9.19 0.04 3.32
C GLU A 58 9.01 1.10 4.40
N ALA A 59 9.74 0.94 5.50
CA ALA A 59 9.86 1.92 6.56
C ALA A 59 10.97 2.95 6.24
N CYS A 60 10.68 4.22 6.39
CA CYS A 60 11.58 5.34 6.09
C CYS A 60 11.82 6.22 7.32
N SER A 61 12.99 6.86 7.38
CA SER A 61 13.37 7.76 8.48
C SER A 61 12.67 9.12 8.42
N ASP A 62 12.29 9.57 7.21
CA ASP A 62 11.61 10.85 7.00
C ASP A 62 10.55 10.80 5.88
N PHE A 63 9.87 11.93 5.67
CA PHE A 63 8.80 12.10 4.67
C PHE A 63 9.31 12.18 3.22
N SER A 64 10.63 12.16 2.99
CA SER A 64 11.25 12.12 1.66
C SER A 64 11.61 10.70 1.22
N GLY A 65 11.48 9.71 2.12
CA GLY A 65 11.73 8.30 1.82
C GLY A 65 13.17 7.87 2.10
N SER A 66 13.91 8.66 2.88
CA SER A 66 15.28 8.35 3.29
C SER A 66 15.36 7.04 4.08
N ASP A 67 16.50 6.34 3.92
CA ASP A 67 16.86 5.11 4.65
C ASP A 67 15.78 4.01 4.60
N ALA A 68 15.11 3.88 3.46
CA ALA A 68 14.08 2.88 3.24
C ALA A 68 14.56 1.46 3.57
N GLU A 69 13.76 0.75 4.37
CA GLU A 69 14.01 -0.63 4.76
C GLU A 69 12.72 -1.43 4.63
N ALA A 70 12.78 -2.56 3.92
CA ALA A 70 11.64 -3.43 3.76
C ALA A 70 11.23 -4.07 5.09
N ILE A 71 9.93 -4.09 5.36
CA ILE A 71 9.33 -4.65 6.58
C ILE A 71 8.30 -5.73 6.23
N ALA A 72 8.04 -6.62 7.19
CA ALA A 72 6.98 -7.61 7.07
C ALA A 72 5.59 -6.94 7.13
N PHE A 73 4.59 -7.54 6.50
CA PHE A 73 3.23 -7.01 6.47
C PHE A 73 2.19 -8.12 6.30
N ILE A 74 0.93 -7.78 6.57
CA ILE A 74 -0.20 -8.67 6.36
C ILE A 74 -0.82 -8.37 5.00
N SER A 75 -1.11 -9.40 4.22
CA SER A 75 -1.76 -9.25 2.91
C SER A 75 -2.95 -10.16 2.73
N ARG A 76 -3.88 -9.70 1.91
CA ARG A 76 -5.04 -10.41 1.37
C ARG A 76 -5.31 -9.83 -0.01
N GLU A 77 -6.15 -10.48 -0.78
CA GLU A 77 -6.64 -9.92 -2.03
C GLU A 77 -8.11 -10.24 -2.26
N VAL A 78 -8.80 -9.36 -2.97
CA VAL A 78 -9.96 -9.73 -3.77
C VAL A 78 -9.39 -10.21 -5.11
N PRO A 79 -9.45 -11.51 -5.42
CA PRO A 79 -8.89 -12.04 -6.65
C PRO A 79 -9.74 -11.70 -7.87
N ASP A 80 -9.15 -11.87 -9.05
CA ASP A 80 -9.80 -11.65 -10.35
C ASP A 80 -11.15 -12.37 -10.43
N GLY A 81 -12.19 -11.63 -10.85
CA GLY A 81 -13.55 -12.12 -10.99
C GLY A 81 -14.32 -12.29 -9.67
N ALA A 82 -13.73 -12.01 -8.51
CA ALA A 82 -14.43 -11.92 -7.24
C ALA A 82 -14.83 -10.47 -6.92
N SER A 83 -15.93 -10.29 -6.17
CA SER A 83 -16.40 -8.93 -5.81
C SER A 83 -16.51 -8.71 -4.30
N ASP A 84 -16.78 -9.75 -3.52
CA ASP A 84 -16.94 -9.69 -2.06
C ASP A 84 -16.19 -10.80 -1.31
N THR A 85 -15.45 -11.63 -2.05
CA THR A 85 -14.70 -12.76 -1.50
C THR A 85 -13.22 -12.39 -1.42
N MET A 86 -12.71 -12.36 -0.19
CA MET A 86 -11.29 -12.10 0.08
C MET A 86 -10.54 -13.42 0.25
N SER A 87 -9.32 -13.48 -0.28
CA SER A 87 -8.40 -14.61 -0.10
C SER A 87 -7.98 -14.82 1.36
N GLU A 88 -7.24 -15.90 1.61
CA GLU A 88 -6.66 -16.17 2.93
C GLU A 88 -5.66 -15.07 3.35
N ILE A 89 -5.43 -14.96 4.65
CA ILE A 89 -4.44 -14.03 5.19
C ILE A 89 -3.04 -14.59 4.94
N VAL A 90 -2.19 -13.78 4.33
CA VAL A 90 -0.78 -14.06 4.08
C VAL A 90 0.09 -13.15 4.94
N GLN A 91 1.05 -13.73 5.66
CA GLN A 91 2.12 -13.00 6.33
C GLN A 91 3.30 -12.84 5.37
N ALA A 92 3.41 -11.67 4.76
CA ALA A 92 4.53 -11.34 3.88
C ALA A 92 5.79 -11.09 4.71
N THR A 93 6.91 -11.64 4.26
CA THR A 93 8.23 -11.30 4.82
C THR A 93 8.73 -9.99 4.19
N VAL A 94 9.93 -9.54 4.59
CA VAL A 94 10.61 -8.38 3.98
C VAL A 94 10.86 -8.54 2.48
N ALA A 95 10.79 -9.77 1.93
CA ALA A 95 10.88 -10.00 0.49
C ALA A 95 9.64 -9.51 -0.30
N GLY A 96 8.55 -9.17 0.40
CA GLY A 96 7.31 -8.73 -0.23
C GLY A 96 6.46 -9.87 -0.79
N ILE A 97 5.52 -9.49 -1.66
CA ILE A 97 4.65 -10.41 -2.41
C ILE A 97 4.67 -10.02 -3.88
N THR A 98 4.97 -10.98 -4.76
CA THR A 98 4.82 -10.78 -6.20
C THR A 98 3.34 -10.88 -6.59
N THR A 99 2.86 -9.91 -7.37
CA THR A 99 1.51 -9.96 -7.93
C THR A 99 1.38 -11.12 -8.91
N THR A 100 0.16 -11.64 -9.01
CA THR A 100 -0.19 -12.59 -10.06
C THR A 100 -0.72 -11.79 -11.25
N ALA A 101 -0.35 -12.17 -12.46
CA ALA A 101 -0.93 -11.57 -13.66
C ALA A 101 -2.44 -11.83 -13.69
N GLY A 102 -3.23 -10.83 -14.08
CA GLY A 102 -4.68 -10.85 -13.97
C GLY A 102 -5.29 -9.45 -14.07
N GLU A 103 -6.61 -9.38 -13.98
CA GLU A 103 -7.35 -8.13 -14.02
C GLU A 103 -8.32 -8.07 -12.82
N ASP A 104 -8.89 -6.90 -12.54
CA ASP A 104 -9.86 -6.73 -11.46
C ASP A 104 -9.42 -7.29 -10.09
N VAL A 105 -8.14 -7.07 -9.72
CA VAL A 105 -7.56 -7.51 -8.46
C VAL A 105 -7.39 -6.34 -7.52
N ILE A 106 -7.78 -6.51 -6.25
CA ILE A 106 -7.44 -5.57 -5.16
C ILE A 106 -6.59 -6.30 -4.15
N LYS A 107 -5.31 -5.94 -4.04
CA LYS A 107 -4.42 -6.48 -3.02
C LYS A 107 -4.30 -5.49 -1.86
N THR A 108 -4.47 -5.99 -0.63
CA THR A 108 -4.30 -5.19 0.58
C THR A 108 -2.91 -5.41 1.17
N VAL A 109 -2.26 -4.34 1.60
CA VAL A 109 -1.02 -4.36 2.39
C VAL A 109 -1.29 -3.67 3.71
N GLU A 110 -1.48 -4.42 4.78
CA GLU A 110 -1.71 -3.91 6.14
C GLU A 110 -0.43 -3.89 6.96
N VAL A 111 -0.09 -2.72 7.49
CA VAL A 111 1.05 -2.48 8.37
C VAL A 111 0.55 -1.91 9.69
N ILE A 112 1.11 -2.39 10.80
CA ILE A 112 0.80 -1.95 12.16
C ILE A 112 1.94 -1.08 12.65
N SER A 113 1.64 0.11 13.20
CA SER A 113 2.68 1.08 13.57
C SER A 113 3.65 0.60 14.65
N ARG A 114 3.21 -0.33 15.52
CA ARG A 114 4.08 -0.93 16.55
C ARG A 114 5.18 -1.83 15.99
N ASP A 115 5.00 -2.32 14.76
CA ASP A 115 5.95 -3.21 14.08
C ASP A 115 6.95 -2.40 13.23
N MET A 116 6.86 -1.06 13.27
CA MET A 116 7.80 -0.16 12.59
C MET A 116 9.16 -0.16 13.31
N PRO A 117 10.28 -0.20 12.57
CA PRO A 117 11.62 -0.08 13.14
C PRO A 117 11.82 1.24 13.89
N GLU A 118 12.67 1.21 14.91
CA GLU A 118 13.05 2.42 15.66
C GLU A 118 13.66 3.48 14.71
N GLY A 119 13.21 4.72 14.85
CA GLY A 119 13.69 5.83 14.01
C GLY A 119 13.15 5.85 12.58
N LYS A 120 12.26 4.91 12.19
CA LYS A 120 11.66 4.87 10.85
C LYS A 120 10.12 4.93 10.90
N PRO A 121 9.53 6.08 11.29
CA PRO A 121 8.08 6.17 11.51
C PRO A 121 7.27 6.36 10.22
N TYR A 122 7.91 6.44 9.05
CA TYR A 122 7.23 6.68 7.79
C TYR A 122 7.10 5.38 6.99
N LEU A 123 6.01 5.20 6.25
CA LEU A 123 5.74 4.02 5.42
C LEU A 123 5.51 4.44 3.98
N ARG A 124 6.07 3.67 3.04
CA ARG A 124 5.71 3.69 1.62
C ARG A 124 5.54 2.27 1.09
N ILE A 125 4.86 2.14 -0.04
CA ILE A 125 4.78 0.90 -0.81
C ILE A 125 5.67 1.05 -2.04
N GLN A 126 6.55 0.09 -2.24
CA GLN A 126 7.43 0.04 -3.41
C GLN A 126 6.96 -1.08 -4.33
N LEU A 127 6.77 -0.75 -5.61
CA LEU A 127 6.51 -1.71 -6.68
C LEU A 127 7.81 -1.95 -7.43
N THR A 128 8.23 -3.21 -7.55
CA THR A 128 9.38 -3.60 -8.38
C THR A 128 8.91 -4.53 -9.48
N GLU A 129 8.96 -4.08 -10.72
CA GLU A 129 8.54 -4.82 -11.89
C GLU A 129 9.32 -6.14 -12.02
N VAL A 130 8.58 -7.23 -12.20
CA VAL A 130 9.14 -8.58 -12.39
C VAL A 130 8.98 -9.02 -13.85
N VAL A 131 7.78 -8.85 -14.40
CA VAL A 131 7.51 -9.05 -15.81
C VAL A 131 7.12 -7.72 -16.41
N ASN A 132 7.95 -7.23 -17.33
CA ASN A 132 7.73 -5.96 -18.02
C ASN A 132 6.59 -6.07 -19.03
N ALA A 133 5.41 -5.66 -18.58
CA ALA A 133 4.23 -5.48 -19.41
C ALA A 133 3.25 -4.53 -18.69
N PRO A 134 2.48 -3.71 -19.44
CA PRO A 134 1.62 -2.70 -18.83
C PRO A 134 0.58 -3.30 -17.87
N VAL A 135 0.49 -2.71 -16.68
CA VAL A 135 -0.54 -3.00 -15.67
C VAL A 135 -1.26 -1.71 -15.33
N ALA A 136 -2.56 -1.61 -15.59
CA ALA A 136 -3.32 -0.42 -15.22
C ALA A 136 -3.75 -0.52 -13.77
N GLY A 137 -3.48 0.51 -12.97
CA GLY A 137 -3.68 0.40 -11.53
C GLY A 137 -3.25 1.62 -10.74
N GLY A 138 -3.32 1.52 -9.41
CA GLY A 138 -2.93 2.59 -8.49
C GLY A 138 -2.91 2.12 -7.03
N ILE A 139 -2.47 2.99 -6.13
CA ILE A 139 -2.40 2.71 -4.69
C ILE A 139 -3.15 3.78 -3.91
N THR A 140 -4.01 3.36 -2.99
CA THR A 140 -4.71 4.25 -2.04
C THR A 140 -4.51 3.73 -0.62
N PHE A 141 -4.21 4.61 0.32
CA PHE A 141 -4.10 4.25 1.73
C PHE A 141 -5.39 4.54 2.50
N LEU A 142 -5.74 3.61 3.39
CA LEU A 142 -6.72 3.77 4.45
C LEU A 142 -5.98 3.77 5.79
N LEU A 143 -6.03 4.88 6.52
CA LEU A 143 -5.33 5.04 7.79
C LEU A 143 -6.34 5.01 8.93
N ASP A 144 -6.08 4.21 9.95
CA ASP A 144 -6.91 4.21 11.15
C ASP A 144 -6.93 5.62 11.79
N SER A 145 -8.13 6.16 12.03
CA SER A 145 -8.31 7.50 12.61
C SER A 145 -8.19 7.53 14.14
N SER A 146 -7.88 6.40 14.78
CA SER A 146 -7.71 6.28 16.23
C SER A 146 -6.64 7.21 16.83
N ILE A 147 -5.70 7.71 16.02
CA ILE A 147 -4.75 8.77 16.39
C ILE A 147 -5.03 9.98 15.49
N LYS A 148 -5.77 10.96 16.01
CA LYS A 148 -6.19 12.16 15.28
C LYS A 148 -5.03 13.17 15.19
N SER A 149 -4.17 13.08 14.18
CA SER A 149 -3.44 14.27 13.72
C SER A 149 -4.06 14.79 12.42
N GLU A 150 -4.52 16.03 12.44
CA GLU A 150 -5.24 16.65 11.32
C GLU A 150 -4.32 16.85 10.10
N ASN A 151 -3.01 16.97 10.34
CA ASN A 151 -1.98 17.11 9.33
C ASN A 151 -1.08 15.87 9.32
N ILE A 152 -1.06 15.18 8.17
CA ILE A 152 0.08 14.33 7.81
C ILE A 152 0.98 15.27 7.01
N PRO A 153 2.28 15.39 7.33
CA PRO A 153 3.22 16.09 6.47
C PRO A 153 3.28 15.34 5.14
N THR A 154 2.45 15.72 4.18
CA THR A 154 2.53 15.22 2.81
C THR A 154 3.52 16.11 2.07
N ALA A 155 4.50 15.51 1.40
CA ALA A 155 5.28 16.20 0.38
C ALA A 155 4.42 16.40 -0.87
N ILE A 156 3.36 17.20 -0.76
CA ILE A 156 2.58 17.68 -1.90
C ILE A 156 2.92 19.16 -2.05
N ALA A 157 3.63 19.47 -3.14
CA ALA A 157 3.56 20.77 -3.80
C ALA A 157 2.46 20.70 -4.86
#